data_AF-A0A952HMM7-F1
#
_entry.id   AF-A0A952HMM7-F1
#
_cell.length_a   1.000
_cell.length_b   1.000
_cell.length_c   1.000
_cell.angle_alpha   90.00
_cell.angle_beta   90.00
_cell.angle_gamma   90.00
#
_symmetry.space_group_name_H-M   'P 1'
#
loop_
_entity.id
_entity.type
_entity.pdbx_description
1 polymer ?
#
loop_
_entity_poly.entity_id
_entity_poly.type
_entity_poly.pdbx_seq_one_letter_code
_entity_poly.pdbx_strand_id
1 'polypeptide(L)'
;MEKKKTDVRITQLNKEILKELSNIKPKAYNRAKRIFPYIEDWMTGKDYPTYDELAELSKIFKIPFGYFFLKELPKYNPPIPISNAIEHEDLIDTIKLAEEIQDWAKDFLTELGWKKTDFDFSKVKISKSSNLQSLIDEIEKNGIFVLILKGIEEYAGFVLYDDMAPVITINSANTIEEKINTLIDAVEYVADKKSGIIDRKINSITNNEEIYISRRFLQLIDSAVSMGIITYVDAMRIVRFDDY
;
A
#
# COMPACT_ATOMS: atom_id res chain seq x y z
N MET A 1 -9.95 -12.18 31.60
CA MET A 1 -9.08 -13.37 31.40
C MET A 1 -7.75 -12.87 30.88
N GLU A 2 -6.74 -12.78 31.75
CA GLU A 2 -5.37 -12.46 31.34
C GLU A 2 -4.82 -13.62 30.50
N LYS A 3 -4.41 -13.33 29.25
CA LYS A 3 -3.69 -14.32 28.44
C LYS A 3 -2.35 -14.59 29.12
N LYS A 4 -2.10 -15.84 29.52
CA LYS A 4 -0.77 -16.29 29.96
C LYS A 4 0.21 -16.04 28.82
N LYS A 5 1.14 -15.09 28.99
CA LYS A 5 2.30 -14.91 28.13
C LYS A 5 3.09 -16.24 28.13
N THR A 6 3.17 -16.90 26.98
CA THR A 6 3.93 -18.14 26.80
C THR A 6 5.43 -17.83 26.80
N ASP A 7 6.18 -18.42 27.73
CA ASP A 7 7.65 -18.30 27.87
C ASP A 7 8.42 -19.18 26.85
N VAL A 8 7.76 -19.63 25.77
CA VAL A 8 8.36 -20.48 24.75
C VAL A 8 9.14 -19.62 23.77
N ARG A 9 10.43 -19.92 23.64
CA ARG A 9 11.40 -19.20 22.81
C ARG A 9 11.47 -19.80 21.41
N ILE A 10 11.43 -18.96 20.38
CA ILE A 10 11.44 -19.35 18.97
C ILE A 10 12.88 -19.51 18.48
N THR A 11 13.45 -20.69 18.70
CA THR A 11 14.84 -21.00 18.33
C THR A 11 15.05 -21.17 16.83
N GLN A 12 13.97 -21.34 16.05
CA GLN A 12 14.01 -21.48 14.58
C GLN A 12 14.12 -20.14 13.85
N LEU A 13 14.16 -19.01 14.57
CA LEU A 13 14.35 -17.69 13.99
C LEU A 13 15.59 -17.67 13.09
N ASN A 14 15.42 -17.26 11.84
CA ASN A 14 16.56 -16.97 10.98
C ASN A 14 17.14 -15.59 11.35
N LYS A 15 18.22 -15.62 12.13
CA LYS A 15 18.95 -14.41 12.53
C LYS A 15 19.49 -13.58 11.37
N GLU A 16 19.76 -14.20 10.21
CA GLU A 16 20.23 -13.46 9.03
C GLU A 16 19.12 -12.58 8.45
N ILE A 17 17.86 -13.02 8.50
CA ILE A 17 16.70 -12.18 8.14
C ILE A 17 16.62 -10.96 9.06
N LEU A 18 16.77 -11.16 10.37
CA LEU A 18 16.72 -10.04 11.32
C LEU A 18 17.86 -9.03 11.11
N LYS A 19 19.06 -9.51 10.75
CA LYS A 19 20.19 -8.65 10.34
C LYS A 19 19.90 -7.91 9.05
N GLU A 20 19.38 -8.60 8.05
CA GLU A 20 19.01 -8.00 6.76
C GLU A 20 17.98 -6.87 6.96
N LEU A 21 16.93 -7.13 7.75
CA LEU A 21 15.92 -6.14 8.11
C LEU A 21 16.50 -4.94 8.85
N SER A 22 17.51 -5.13 9.71
CA SER A 22 18.18 -4.02 10.39
C SER A 22 18.91 -3.08 9.43
N ASN A 23 19.39 -3.60 8.30
CA ASN A 23 20.05 -2.82 7.26
C ASN A 23 19.04 -2.16 6.32
N ILE A 24 18.01 -2.89 5.88
CA ILE A 24 17.02 -2.39 4.91
C ILE A 24 16.04 -1.41 5.56
N LYS A 25 15.64 -1.64 6.81
CA LYS A 25 14.65 -0.84 7.55
C LYS A 25 15.23 -0.27 8.86
N PRO A 26 16.22 0.64 8.81
CA PRO A 26 16.94 1.12 9.99
C PRO A 26 16.02 1.90 10.97
N LYS A 27 15.01 2.63 10.46
CA LYS A 27 14.03 3.33 11.29
C LYS A 27 13.18 2.34 12.10
N ALA A 28 12.65 1.30 11.43
CA ALA A 28 11.90 0.23 12.08
C ALA A 28 12.75 -0.53 13.10
N TYR A 29 14.01 -0.84 12.77
CA TYR A 29 14.93 -1.47 13.69
C TYR A 29 15.21 -0.62 14.95
N ASN A 30 15.43 0.69 14.79
CA ASN A 30 15.62 1.59 15.93
C ASN A 30 14.39 1.65 16.84
N ARG A 31 13.18 1.60 16.26
CA ARG A 31 11.93 1.47 17.02
C ARG A 31 11.85 0.11 17.73
N ALA A 32 12.16 -0.98 17.05
CA ALA A 32 12.16 -2.32 17.62
C ALA A 32 13.14 -2.44 18.78
N LYS A 33 14.37 -1.91 18.65
CA LYS A 33 15.40 -1.90 19.71
C LYS A 33 14.95 -1.18 20.98
N ARG A 34 14.18 -0.10 20.85
CA ARG A 34 13.58 0.61 22.00
C ARG A 34 12.54 -0.24 22.75
N ILE A 35 11.80 -1.06 22.02
CA ILE A 35 10.73 -1.92 22.58
C ILE A 35 11.33 -3.24 23.13
N PHE A 36 12.32 -3.79 22.42
CA PHE A 36 13.03 -5.03 22.71
C PHE A 36 14.54 -4.77 22.84
N PRO A 37 15.03 -4.35 24.01
CA PRO A 37 16.45 -4.05 24.21
C PRO A 37 17.40 -5.23 23.91
N TYR A 38 16.91 -6.46 24.01
CA TYR A 38 17.63 -7.71 23.74
C TYR A 38 17.59 -8.16 22.26
N ILE A 39 17.08 -7.33 21.34
CA ILE A 39 17.04 -7.67 19.90
C ILE A 39 18.43 -8.03 19.33
N GLU A 40 19.51 -7.44 19.86
CA GLU A 40 20.88 -7.75 19.47
C GLU A 40 21.30 -9.18 19.86
N ASP A 41 20.81 -9.67 21.01
CA ASP A 41 21.05 -11.04 21.44
C ASP A 41 20.34 -12.05 20.52
N TRP A 42 19.18 -11.68 19.98
CA TRP A 42 18.47 -12.48 18.97
C TRP A 42 19.24 -12.56 17.64
N MET A 43 19.85 -11.44 17.22
CA MET A 43 20.66 -11.39 15.99
C MET A 43 21.96 -12.22 16.10
N THR A 44 22.49 -12.36 17.31
CA THR A 44 23.69 -13.17 17.57
C THR A 44 23.36 -14.63 17.89
N GLY A 45 22.11 -14.94 18.25
CA GLY A 45 21.64 -16.26 18.67
C GLY A 45 21.95 -16.58 20.13
N LYS A 46 22.23 -15.56 20.96
CA LYS A 46 22.43 -15.70 22.41
C LYS A 46 21.12 -15.88 23.18
N ASP A 47 20.05 -15.29 22.67
CA ASP A 47 18.67 -15.47 23.14
C ASP A 47 17.74 -15.53 21.91
N TYR A 48 16.46 -15.80 22.14
CA TYR A 48 15.44 -15.86 21.09
C TYR A 48 14.15 -15.16 21.53
N PRO A 49 13.38 -14.58 20.60
CA PRO A 49 12.10 -13.98 20.95
C PRO A 49 11.06 -15.06 21.30
N THR A 50 10.09 -14.68 22.11
CA THR A 50 8.82 -15.40 22.25
C THR A 50 7.93 -15.17 21.02
N TYR A 51 6.85 -15.94 20.89
CA TYR A 51 5.88 -15.74 19.81
C TYR A 51 5.28 -14.33 19.80
N ASP A 52 4.86 -13.82 20.97
CA ASP A 52 4.25 -12.49 21.06
C ASP A 52 5.23 -11.38 20.68
N GLU A 53 6.50 -11.52 21.06
CA GLU A 53 7.56 -10.58 20.70
C GLU A 53 7.88 -10.62 19.21
N LEU A 54 7.95 -11.82 18.62
CA LEU A 54 8.21 -11.97 17.19
C LEU A 54 7.00 -11.51 16.34
N ALA A 55 5.77 -11.69 16.83
CA ALA A 55 4.56 -11.17 16.22
C ALA A 55 4.48 -9.63 16.31
N GLU A 56 4.97 -9.04 17.39
CA GLU A 56 5.05 -7.58 17.49
C GLU A 56 6.17 -7.02 16.61
N LEU A 57 7.31 -7.72 16.52
CA LEU A 57 8.36 -7.44 15.54
C LEU A 57 7.84 -7.45 14.11
N SER A 58 7.00 -8.42 13.75
CA SER A 58 6.45 -8.52 12.39
C SER A 58 5.62 -7.28 12.02
N LYS A 59 4.87 -6.73 12.97
CA LYS A 59 4.15 -5.45 12.79
C LYS A 59 5.11 -4.27 12.68
N ILE A 60 6.13 -4.20 13.55
CA ILE A 60 7.10 -3.10 13.53
C ILE A 60 7.84 -3.04 12.20
N PHE A 61 8.27 -4.19 11.66
CA PHE A 61 8.93 -4.29 10.37
C PHE A 61 7.97 -4.31 9.18
N LYS A 62 6.66 -4.39 9.43
CA LYS A 62 5.60 -4.54 8.42
C LYS A 62 5.89 -5.67 7.43
N ILE A 63 6.17 -6.86 7.96
CA ILE A 63 6.36 -8.08 7.16
C ILE A 63 5.51 -9.22 7.74
N PRO A 64 5.12 -10.22 6.93
CA PRO A 64 4.47 -11.41 7.44
C PRO A 64 5.34 -12.12 8.48
N PHE A 65 4.74 -12.59 9.56
CA PHE A 65 5.43 -13.34 10.62
C PHE A 65 6.30 -14.49 10.07
N GLY A 66 5.80 -15.20 9.04
CA GLY A 66 6.50 -16.30 8.41
C GLY A 66 7.86 -15.92 7.78
N TYR A 67 8.09 -14.63 7.48
CA TYR A 67 9.31 -14.19 6.80
C TYR A 67 10.56 -14.35 7.68
N PHE A 68 10.40 -14.32 9.00
CA PHE A 68 11.49 -14.57 9.94
C PHE A 68 12.09 -15.98 9.88
N PHE A 69 11.45 -16.90 9.16
CA PHE A 69 11.89 -18.29 9.01
C PHE A 69 12.36 -18.60 7.58
N LEU A 70 12.27 -17.64 6.66
CA LEU A 70 12.72 -17.82 5.29
C LEU A 70 14.24 -17.88 5.21
N LYS A 71 14.76 -18.50 4.16
CA LYS A 71 16.20 -18.53 3.88
C LYS A 71 16.74 -17.13 3.53
N GLU A 72 15.96 -16.38 2.76
CA GLU A 72 16.24 -15.01 2.32
C GLU A 72 14.90 -14.25 2.19
N LEU A 73 14.91 -12.93 2.34
CA LEU A 73 13.72 -12.12 2.11
C LEU A 73 13.34 -12.13 0.61
N PRO A 74 12.04 -12.14 0.28
CA PRO A 74 11.62 -12.03 -1.12
C PRO A 74 12.03 -10.66 -1.66
N LYS A 75 12.62 -10.67 -2.87
CA LYS A 75 12.98 -9.44 -3.58
C LYS A 75 11.72 -8.83 -4.18
N TYR A 76 11.37 -7.63 -3.72
CA TYR A 76 10.28 -6.85 -4.29
C TYR A 76 10.82 -6.00 -5.46
N ASN A 77 10.18 -6.12 -6.62
CA ASN A 77 10.49 -5.31 -7.79
C ASN A 77 9.29 -4.43 -8.11
N PRO A 78 9.29 -3.15 -7.73
CA PRO A 78 8.12 -2.30 -7.86
C PRO A 78 7.70 -2.15 -9.32
N PRO A 79 6.39 -2.01 -9.59
CA PRO A 79 5.84 -1.83 -10.94
C PRO A 79 6.17 -0.46 -11.53
N ILE A 80 6.70 0.45 -10.71
CA ILE A 80 7.15 1.78 -11.09
C ILE A 80 8.65 1.89 -10.78
N PRO A 81 9.48 2.46 -11.68
CA PRO A 81 10.87 2.74 -11.37
C PRO A 81 10.96 3.80 -10.25
N ILE A 82 11.56 3.43 -9.13
CA ILE A 82 11.82 4.31 -7.99
C ILE A 82 13.32 4.52 -7.89
N SER A 83 13.77 5.76 -8.04
CA SER A 83 15.14 6.14 -7.69
C SER A 83 15.32 5.96 -6.19
N ASN A 84 16.30 5.17 -5.75
CA ASN A 84 16.59 4.89 -4.33
C ASN A 84 15.44 4.24 -3.52
N ALA A 85 14.88 3.13 -4.00
CA ALA A 85 13.82 2.37 -3.30
C ALA A 85 14.12 2.02 -1.81
N ILE A 86 15.38 2.01 -1.38
CA ILE A 86 15.81 1.76 0.01
C ILE A 86 15.49 2.95 0.93
N GLU A 87 15.47 4.19 0.41
CA GLU A 87 15.30 5.40 1.22
C GLU A 87 13.83 5.75 1.50
N HIS A 88 12.90 5.19 0.72
CA HIS A 88 11.49 5.56 0.73
C HIS A 88 10.56 4.41 1.16
N GLU A 89 10.80 3.86 2.36
CA GLU A 89 9.99 2.76 2.94
C GLU A 89 8.48 3.04 2.91
N ASP A 90 8.06 4.25 3.30
CA ASP A 90 6.65 4.65 3.32
C ASP A 90 6.02 4.67 1.91
N LEU A 91 6.80 5.02 0.88
CA LEU A 91 6.34 4.96 -0.51
C LEU A 91 6.16 3.51 -0.96
N ILE A 92 7.11 2.63 -0.63
CA ILE A 92 7.05 1.22 -1.00
C ILE A 92 5.82 0.54 -0.39
N ASP A 93 5.53 0.82 0.89
CA ASP A 93 4.32 0.30 1.54
C ASP A 93 3.05 0.81 0.85
N THR A 94 3.01 2.09 0.47
CA THR A 94 1.88 2.69 -0.24
C THR A 94 1.70 2.07 -1.65
N ILE A 95 2.79 1.79 -2.35
CA ILE A 95 2.74 1.14 -3.68
C ILE A 95 2.21 -0.28 -3.54
N LYS A 96 2.72 -1.07 -2.58
CA LYS A 96 2.24 -2.44 -2.35
C LYS A 96 0.75 -2.47 -2.04
N LEU A 97 0.29 -1.51 -1.26
CA LEU A 97 -1.12 -1.38 -0.95
C LEU A 97 -1.97 -1.10 -2.19
N ALA A 98 -1.51 -0.22 -3.07
CA ALA A 98 -2.17 0.06 -4.34
C ALA A 98 -2.13 -1.15 -5.28
N GLU A 99 -1.05 -1.95 -5.27
CA GLU A 99 -0.96 -3.23 -5.98
C GLU A 99 -1.97 -4.25 -5.46
N GLU A 100 -2.09 -4.41 -4.13
CA GLU A 100 -3.07 -5.33 -3.53
C GLU A 100 -4.51 -4.98 -3.93
N ILE A 101 -4.84 -3.69 -3.94
CA ILE A 101 -6.15 -3.19 -4.42
C ILE A 101 -6.32 -3.48 -5.92
N GLN A 102 -5.31 -3.19 -6.73
CA GLN A 102 -5.34 -3.41 -8.18
C GLN A 102 -5.56 -4.89 -8.51
N ASP A 103 -4.77 -5.78 -7.90
CA ASP A 103 -4.83 -7.22 -8.12
C ASP A 103 -6.19 -7.77 -7.70
N TRP A 104 -6.68 -7.41 -6.50
CA TRP A 104 -7.99 -7.84 -6.05
C TRP A 104 -9.11 -7.37 -7.00
N ALA A 105 -9.09 -6.10 -7.40
CA ALA A 105 -10.11 -5.55 -8.30
C ALA A 105 -10.07 -6.22 -9.68
N LYS A 106 -8.88 -6.49 -10.21
CA LYS A 106 -8.67 -7.16 -11.48
C LYS A 106 -9.18 -8.60 -11.45
N ASP A 107 -8.85 -9.36 -10.41
CA ASP A 107 -9.32 -10.73 -10.24
C ASP A 107 -10.84 -10.77 -10.16
N PHE A 108 -11.43 -9.91 -9.32
CA PHE A 108 -12.87 -9.84 -9.18
C PHE A 108 -13.60 -9.40 -10.45
N LEU A 109 -13.10 -8.39 -11.17
CA LEU A 109 -13.65 -7.97 -12.46
C LEU A 109 -13.58 -9.11 -13.49
N THR A 110 -12.50 -9.88 -13.48
CA THR A 110 -12.33 -11.05 -14.35
C THR A 110 -13.33 -12.16 -14.00
N GLU A 111 -13.57 -12.42 -12.71
CA GLU A 111 -14.61 -13.38 -12.25
C GLU A 111 -16.02 -12.97 -12.70
N LEU A 112 -16.31 -11.66 -12.69
CA LEU A 112 -17.56 -11.11 -13.23
C LEU A 112 -17.65 -11.18 -14.77
N GLY A 113 -16.59 -11.63 -15.45
CA GLY A 113 -16.55 -11.82 -16.90
C GLY A 113 -16.12 -10.59 -17.71
N TRP A 114 -15.65 -9.53 -17.05
CA TRP A 114 -15.11 -8.36 -17.73
C TRP A 114 -13.76 -8.69 -18.38
N LYS A 115 -13.48 -8.01 -19.48
CA LYS A 115 -12.25 -8.15 -20.27
C LYS A 115 -11.57 -6.81 -20.43
N LYS A 116 -10.26 -6.85 -20.66
CA LYS A 116 -9.43 -5.68 -21.02
C LYS A 116 -10.04 -4.81 -22.12
N THR A 117 -10.72 -5.41 -23.10
CA THR A 117 -11.34 -4.71 -24.22
C THR A 117 -12.60 -3.94 -23.86
N ASP A 118 -13.17 -4.18 -22.68
CA ASP A 118 -14.36 -3.49 -22.19
C ASP A 118 -14.02 -2.11 -21.61
N PHE A 119 -12.72 -1.81 -21.49
CA PHE A 119 -12.19 -0.54 -21.02
C PHE A 119 -11.38 0.15 -22.12
N ASP A 120 -11.56 1.47 -22.24
CA ASP A 120 -10.76 2.30 -23.14
C ASP A 120 -10.34 3.58 -22.44
N PHE A 121 -9.26 3.48 -21.66
CA PHE A 121 -8.76 4.58 -20.86
C PHE A 121 -8.09 5.70 -21.69
N SER A 122 -7.75 5.44 -22.96
CA SER A 122 -7.17 6.45 -23.87
C SER A 122 -8.15 7.59 -24.20
N LYS A 123 -9.44 7.36 -23.95
CA LYS A 123 -10.53 8.32 -24.25
C LYS A 123 -11.06 9.05 -23.03
N VAL A 124 -10.47 8.83 -21.86
CA VAL A 124 -10.91 9.54 -20.65
C VAL A 124 -10.69 11.03 -20.86
N LYS A 125 -11.79 11.78 -20.83
CA LYS A 125 -11.79 13.24 -20.83
C LYS A 125 -12.30 13.67 -19.47
N ILE A 126 -11.46 14.38 -18.74
CA ILE A 126 -11.84 15.00 -17.47
C ILE A 126 -12.13 16.48 -17.68
N SER A 127 -13.19 16.97 -17.06
CA SER A 127 -13.50 18.39 -17.04
C SER A 127 -12.53 19.13 -16.10
N LYS A 128 -12.20 20.38 -16.42
CA LYS A 128 -11.54 21.26 -15.44
C LYS A 128 -12.53 21.57 -14.32
N SER A 129 -12.39 20.88 -13.19
CA SER A 129 -13.17 21.09 -11.98
C SER A 129 -12.32 21.77 -10.90
N SER A 130 -12.88 22.76 -10.20
CA SER A 130 -12.29 23.29 -8.96
C SER A 130 -12.71 22.49 -7.71
N ASN A 131 -13.61 21.52 -7.88
CA ASN A 131 -14.07 20.63 -6.82
C ASN A 131 -13.39 19.26 -6.97
N LEU A 132 -12.62 18.87 -5.95
CA LEU A 132 -11.89 17.60 -5.91
C LEU A 132 -12.83 16.39 -5.99
N GLN A 133 -13.92 16.38 -5.22
CA GLN A 133 -14.82 15.23 -5.19
C GLN A 133 -15.51 15.01 -6.54
N SER A 134 -15.95 16.08 -7.20
CA SER A 134 -16.54 15.99 -8.54
C SER A 134 -15.56 15.39 -9.56
N LEU A 135 -14.27 15.76 -9.47
CA LEU A 135 -13.24 15.22 -10.35
C LEU A 135 -12.97 13.74 -10.07
N ILE A 136 -12.89 13.35 -8.78
CA ILE A 136 -12.75 11.95 -8.39
C ILE A 136 -13.93 11.13 -8.92
N ASP A 137 -15.16 11.61 -8.72
CA ASP A 137 -16.37 10.91 -9.18
C ASP A 137 -16.38 10.75 -10.73
N GLU A 138 -15.89 11.76 -11.47
CA GLU A 138 -15.74 11.69 -12.93
C GLU A 138 -14.68 10.64 -13.35
N ILE A 139 -13.53 10.60 -12.68
CA ILE A 139 -12.45 9.64 -12.93
C ILE A 139 -12.92 8.21 -12.63
N GLU A 140 -13.56 8.00 -11.47
CA GLU A 140 -14.02 6.66 -11.06
C GLU A 140 -15.13 6.10 -11.94
N LYS A 141 -15.99 6.98 -12.47
CA LYS A 141 -17.02 6.58 -13.44
C LYS A 141 -16.41 6.00 -14.72
N ASN A 142 -15.19 6.39 -15.08
CA ASN A 142 -14.46 5.84 -16.22
C ASN A 142 -13.75 4.50 -15.91
N GLY A 143 -13.90 3.98 -14.69
CA GLY A 143 -13.36 2.69 -14.30
C GLY A 143 -12.00 2.74 -13.60
N ILE A 144 -11.46 3.94 -13.36
CA ILE A 144 -10.17 4.15 -12.70
C ILE A 144 -10.37 4.20 -11.18
N PHE A 145 -9.50 3.56 -10.41
CA PHE A 145 -9.55 3.61 -8.94
C PHE A 145 -8.71 4.77 -8.42
N VAL A 146 -9.26 5.59 -7.53
CA VAL A 146 -8.55 6.71 -6.91
C VAL A 146 -8.33 6.45 -5.43
N LEU A 147 -7.09 6.61 -4.97
CA LEU A 147 -6.68 6.51 -3.58
C LEU A 147 -6.05 7.82 -3.14
N ILE A 148 -6.39 8.29 -1.94
CA ILE A 148 -5.66 9.37 -1.27
C ILE A 148 -5.05 8.75 -0.01
N LEU A 149 -3.74 8.57 -0.02
CA LEU A 149 -3.00 7.85 1.01
C LEU A 149 -1.90 8.73 1.54
N LYS A 150 -1.42 8.40 2.75
CA LYS A 150 -0.22 9.03 3.28
C LYS A 150 0.97 8.67 2.38
N GLY A 151 1.56 9.68 1.75
CA GLY A 151 2.73 9.51 0.89
C GLY A 151 3.95 10.21 1.47
N ILE A 152 5.08 10.11 0.77
CA ILE A 152 6.29 10.85 1.12
C ILE A 152 6.25 12.29 0.59
N GLU A 153 6.94 13.21 1.25
CA GLU A 153 6.84 14.65 0.93
C GLU A 153 7.29 15.01 -0.49
N GLU A 154 8.17 14.20 -1.09
CA GLU A 154 8.76 14.46 -2.40
C GLU A 154 7.81 14.17 -3.58
N TYR A 155 6.83 13.29 -3.37
CA TYR A 155 5.93 12.83 -4.43
C TYR A 155 4.49 13.28 -4.15
N ALA A 156 3.86 13.83 -5.17
CA ALA A 156 2.47 14.25 -5.13
C ALA A 156 1.51 13.07 -5.33
N GLY A 157 1.97 12.01 -6.00
CA GLY A 157 1.18 10.82 -6.28
C GLY A 157 1.92 9.84 -7.20
N PHE A 158 1.26 8.75 -7.56
CA PHE A 158 1.75 7.80 -8.55
C PHE A 158 0.59 7.07 -9.22
N VAL A 159 0.89 6.42 -10.34
CA VAL A 159 -0.06 5.66 -11.15
C VAL A 159 0.44 4.24 -11.34
N LEU A 160 -0.44 3.26 -11.10
CA LEU A 160 -0.29 1.87 -11.49
C LEU A 160 -1.25 1.60 -12.66
N TYR A 161 -0.72 1.51 -13.87
CA TYR A 161 -1.53 1.22 -15.03
C TYR A 161 -1.83 -0.28 -15.17
N ASP A 162 -3.09 -0.60 -15.42
CA ASP A 162 -3.56 -1.90 -15.89
C ASP A 162 -4.70 -1.69 -16.89
N ASP A 163 -4.89 -2.63 -17.82
CA ASP A 163 -5.91 -2.54 -18.88
C ASP A 163 -7.36 -2.67 -18.34
N MET A 164 -7.56 -3.08 -17.08
CA MET A 164 -8.88 -3.22 -16.44
C MET A 164 -8.98 -2.44 -15.13
N ALA A 165 -7.91 -2.43 -14.33
CA ALA A 165 -7.93 -1.87 -12.98
C ALA A 165 -6.81 -0.83 -12.73
N PRO A 166 -6.74 0.27 -13.50
CA PRO A 166 -5.74 1.30 -13.24
C PRO A 166 -6.01 1.98 -11.88
N VAL A 167 -4.95 2.21 -11.12
CA VAL A 167 -5.00 2.85 -9.80
C VAL A 167 -4.19 4.14 -9.84
N ILE A 168 -4.84 5.24 -9.45
CA ILE A 168 -4.21 6.54 -9.22
C ILE A 168 -4.13 6.75 -7.71
N THR A 169 -2.93 7.00 -7.20
CA THR A 169 -2.71 7.36 -5.80
C THR A 169 -2.28 8.81 -5.71
N ILE A 170 -2.88 9.55 -4.79
CA ILE A 170 -2.51 10.94 -4.45
C ILE A 170 -2.01 10.97 -3.01
N ASN A 171 -1.01 11.79 -2.75
CA ASN A 171 -0.54 12.04 -1.40
C ASN A 171 -1.57 12.89 -0.62
N SER A 172 -2.00 12.41 0.54
CA SER A 172 -3.00 13.04 1.41
C SER A 172 -2.59 14.43 1.90
N ALA A 173 -1.28 14.67 2.04
CA ALA A 173 -0.73 15.94 2.53
C ALA A 173 -0.82 17.09 1.50
N ASN A 174 -1.10 16.80 0.23
CA ASN A 174 -1.30 17.81 -0.82
C ASN A 174 -2.46 18.75 -0.46
N THR A 175 -2.34 20.02 -0.84
CA THR A 175 -3.49 20.95 -0.87
C THR A 175 -4.56 20.46 -1.85
N ILE A 176 -5.79 20.97 -1.72
CA ILE A 176 -6.89 20.63 -2.66
C ILE A 176 -6.50 20.93 -4.11
N GLU A 177 -5.86 22.07 -4.36
CA GLU A 177 -5.40 22.47 -5.70
C GLU A 177 -4.34 21.50 -6.24
N GLU A 178 -3.35 21.12 -5.42
CA GLU A 178 -2.36 20.14 -5.81
C GLU A 178 -2.96 18.74 -6.04
N LYS A 179 -3.95 18.32 -5.24
CA LYS A 179 -4.66 17.05 -5.46
C LYS A 179 -5.37 17.04 -6.82
N ILE A 180 -6.04 18.14 -7.18
CA ILE A 180 -6.69 18.31 -8.48
C ILE A 180 -5.67 18.25 -9.62
N ASN A 181 -4.58 19.01 -9.54
CA ASN A 181 -3.56 19.01 -10.58
C ASN A 181 -2.88 17.63 -10.71
N THR A 182 -2.62 16.96 -9.59
CA THR A 182 -2.04 15.61 -9.60
C THR A 182 -2.98 14.59 -10.24
N LEU A 183 -4.30 14.68 -10.00
CA LEU A 183 -5.29 13.83 -10.68
C LEU A 183 -5.29 14.06 -12.18
N ILE A 184 -5.18 15.31 -12.62
CA ILE A 184 -5.14 15.66 -14.04
C ILE A 184 -3.91 15.02 -14.69
N ASP A 185 -2.73 15.25 -14.12
CA ASP A 185 -1.47 14.66 -14.60
C ASP A 185 -1.55 13.12 -14.59
N ALA A 186 -2.14 12.51 -13.54
CA ALA A 186 -2.28 11.06 -13.42
C ALA A 186 -3.20 10.45 -14.48
N VAL A 187 -4.27 11.14 -14.87
CA VAL A 187 -5.14 10.67 -15.96
C VAL A 187 -4.39 10.65 -17.29
N GLU A 188 -3.44 11.55 -17.52
CA GLU A 188 -2.57 11.50 -18.71
C GLU A 188 -1.70 10.24 -18.72
N TYR A 189 -1.11 9.85 -17.58
CA TYR A 189 -0.37 8.57 -17.46
C TYR A 189 -1.25 7.36 -17.80
N VAL A 190 -2.48 7.34 -17.28
CA VAL A 190 -3.43 6.26 -17.55
C VAL A 190 -3.84 6.24 -19.03
N ALA A 191 -4.09 7.39 -19.64
CA ALA A 191 -4.41 7.50 -21.07
C ALA A 191 -3.25 7.04 -21.96
N ASP A 192 -2.01 7.33 -21.53
CA ASP A 192 -0.76 6.89 -22.14
C ASP A 192 -0.42 5.41 -21.89
N LYS A 193 -1.21 4.71 -21.06
CA LYS A 193 -0.99 3.33 -20.66
C LYS A 193 0.33 3.10 -19.91
N LYS A 194 0.69 4.02 -19.02
CA LYS A 194 1.96 4.02 -18.28
C LYS A 194 1.75 4.09 -16.78
N SER A 195 2.56 3.32 -16.05
CA SER A 195 2.77 3.52 -14.62
C SER A 195 3.87 4.58 -14.41
N GLY A 196 3.81 5.34 -13.33
CA GLY A 196 4.74 6.45 -13.10
C GLY A 196 4.55 7.17 -11.77
N ILE A 197 5.58 7.89 -11.33
CA ILE A 197 5.53 8.79 -10.16
C ILE A 197 5.29 10.21 -10.65
N ILE A 198 4.51 10.98 -9.89
CA ILE A 198 4.28 12.40 -10.10
C ILE A 198 5.02 13.17 -9.01
N ASP A 199 6.07 13.88 -9.42
CA ASP A 199 6.87 14.71 -8.51
C ASP A 199 6.04 15.85 -7.94
N ARG A 200 6.24 16.15 -6.66
CA ARG A 200 5.58 17.30 -6.04
C ARG A 200 6.26 18.60 -6.49
N LYS A 201 5.46 19.51 -7.06
CA LYS A 201 5.89 20.88 -7.35
C LYS A 201 5.80 21.67 -6.05
N ILE A 202 6.87 21.62 -5.24
CA ILE A 202 7.02 22.22 -3.90
C ILE A 202 6.23 23.55 -3.77
N ASN A 203 5.05 23.52 -3.16
CA ASN A 203 4.30 24.70 -2.73
C ASN A 203 3.26 24.31 -1.66
N SER A 204 3.61 24.51 -0.38
CA SER A 204 2.75 24.38 0.81
C SER A 204 2.15 22.99 1.10
N ILE A 205 2.59 22.37 2.20
CA ILE A 205 2.00 21.12 2.73
C ILE A 205 0.81 21.47 3.62
N THR A 206 -0.24 20.64 3.60
CA THR A 206 -1.33 20.72 4.58
C THR A 206 -1.11 19.72 5.71
N ASN A 207 -1.52 20.07 6.94
CA ASN A 207 -1.56 19.14 8.06
C ASN A 207 -2.79 18.20 8.02
N ASN A 208 -3.59 18.23 6.94
CA ASN A 208 -4.82 17.44 6.83
C ASN A 208 -4.55 16.16 6.04
N GLU A 209 -4.18 15.09 6.75
CA GLU A 209 -3.90 13.77 6.18
C GLU A 209 -5.21 12.96 5.97
N GLU A 210 -6.17 13.51 5.24
CA GLU A 210 -7.42 12.78 4.93
C GLU A 210 -7.13 11.59 4.00
N ILE A 211 -7.50 10.39 4.45
CA ILE A 211 -7.40 9.16 3.66
C ILE A 211 -8.69 8.96 2.89
N TYR A 212 -8.58 8.62 1.60
CA TYR A 212 -9.70 8.28 0.74
C TYR A 212 -9.43 6.98 0.02
N ILE A 213 -10.41 6.07 0.06
CA ILE A 213 -10.41 4.85 -0.73
C ILE A 213 -11.49 4.95 -1.78
N SER A 214 -11.19 4.43 -2.97
CA SER A 214 -12.05 4.53 -4.12
C SER A 214 -13.47 4.05 -3.83
N ARG A 215 -14.48 4.88 -4.11
CA ARG A 215 -15.90 4.45 -3.93
C ARG A 215 -16.21 3.31 -4.87
N ARG A 216 -15.66 3.34 -6.09
CA ARG A 216 -15.74 2.21 -7.03
C ARG A 216 -15.21 0.92 -6.43
N PHE A 217 -14.06 0.95 -5.75
CA PHE A 217 -13.50 -0.24 -5.09
C PHE A 217 -14.43 -0.77 -3.99
N LEU A 218 -14.94 0.13 -3.14
CA LEU A 218 -15.89 -0.25 -2.09
C LEU A 218 -17.17 -0.88 -2.66
N GLN A 219 -17.68 -0.38 -3.78
CA GLN A 219 -18.83 -0.97 -4.47
C GLN A 219 -18.54 -2.38 -5.02
N LEU A 220 -17.31 -2.64 -5.48
CA LEU A 220 -16.92 -4.00 -5.89
C LEU A 220 -16.89 -4.94 -4.69
N ILE A 221 -16.34 -4.50 -3.56
CA ILE A 221 -16.31 -5.27 -2.30
C ILE A 221 -17.73 -5.59 -1.84
N ASP A 222 -18.62 -4.60 -1.80
CA ASP A 222 -20.03 -4.77 -1.40
C ASP A 222 -20.76 -5.75 -2.33
N SER A 223 -20.46 -5.68 -3.63
CA SER A 223 -21.00 -6.62 -4.62
C SER A 223 -20.50 -8.04 -4.39
N ALA A 224 -19.20 -8.22 -4.13
CA ALA A 224 -18.60 -9.51 -3.85
C ALA A 224 -19.19 -10.17 -2.60
N VAL A 225 -19.40 -9.39 -1.53
CA VAL A 225 -20.07 -9.85 -0.29
C VAL A 225 -21.52 -10.23 -0.58
N SER A 226 -22.25 -9.39 -1.32
CA SER A 226 -23.66 -9.64 -1.63
C SER A 226 -23.87 -10.88 -2.51
N MET A 227 -22.89 -11.20 -3.36
CA MET A 227 -22.88 -12.41 -4.19
C MET A 227 -22.39 -13.65 -3.43
N GLY A 228 -21.90 -13.51 -2.20
CA GLY A 228 -21.35 -14.60 -1.40
C GLY A 228 -20.00 -15.11 -1.89
N ILE A 229 -19.28 -14.32 -2.69
CA ILE A 229 -17.95 -14.66 -3.23
C ILE A 229 -16.89 -14.53 -2.13
N ILE A 230 -17.02 -13.48 -1.30
CA ILE A 230 -16.19 -13.27 -0.11
C ILE A 230 -17.06 -13.07 1.13
N THR A 231 -16.51 -13.34 2.31
CA THR A 231 -17.23 -13.05 3.56
C THR A 231 -17.06 -11.58 3.97
N TYR A 232 -17.90 -11.10 4.88
CA TYR A 232 -17.73 -9.78 5.50
C TYR A 232 -16.38 -9.66 6.25
N VAL A 233 -15.86 -10.77 6.79
CA VAL A 233 -14.55 -10.80 7.45
C VAL A 233 -13.43 -10.63 6.43
N ASP A 234 -13.55 -11.22 5.25
CA ASP A 234 -12.59 -11.04 4.16
C ASP A 234 -12.63 -9.61 3.64
N ALA A 235 -13.82 -9.05 3.43
CA ALA A 235 -14.00 -7.64 3.07
C ALA A 235 -13.34 -6.70 4.08
N MET A 236 -13.54 -6.94 5.38
CA MET A 236 -12.84 -6.17 6.43
C MET A 236 -11.33 -6.31 6.38
N ARG A 237 -10.77 -7.45 5.95
CA ARG A 237 -9.31 -7.62 5.80
C ARG A 237 -8.78 -6.86 4.60
N ILE A 238 -9.51 -6.90 3.49
CA ILE A 238 -9.14 -6.18 2.25
C ILE A 238 -9.19 -4.67 2.46
N VAL A 239 -10.15 -4.17 3.27
CA VAL A 239 -10.34 -2.74 3.53
C VAL A 239 -9.57 -2.25 4.77
N ARG A 240 -8.98 -3.12 5.59
CA ARG A 240 -8.19 -2.69 6.75
C ARG A 240 -6.81 -2.18 6.33
N PHE A 241 -6.78 -0.89 6.05
CA PHE A 241 -5.60 -0.05 5.90
C PHE A 241 -4.94 0.33 7.23
N ASP A 242 -5.51 -0.06 8.37
CA ASP A 242 -5.10 0.36 9.72
C ASP A 242 -3.79 -0.27 10.25
N ASP A 243 -3.23 -1.26 9.54
CA ASP A 243 -1.99 -1.94 9.94
C ASP A 243 -0.72 -1.41 9.21
N TYR A 244 -0.84 -0.38 8.35
CA TYR A 244 0.27 0.24 7.61
C TYR A 244 0.53 1.70 8.00
#